data_AF-A0ABD5T109-F1
#
_entry.id   AF-A0ABD5T109-F1
#
_cell.length_a   1.000
_cell.length_b   1.000
_cell.length_c   1.000
_cell.angle_alpha   90.00
_cell.angle_beta   90.00
_cell.angle_gamma   90.00
#
_symmetry.space_group_name_H-M   'P 1'
#
loop_
_entity.id
_entity.type
_entity.pdbx_description
1 polymer ?
#
loop_
_entity_poly.entity_id
_entity_poly.type
_entity_poly.pdbx_seq_one_letter_code
_entity_poly.pdbx_strand_id
1 'polypeptide(L)'
;AEREVMTDLAGPLPDRVRDAWEAYEARESPEAVLVKECDILDVCLQAVIYERDDRYDPAAGDPDAFREYADLDEFFATSEPRIRTETGRDLFERLRERYRIARDA
;
A
#
# COMPACT_ATOMS: atom_id res chain seq x y z
N ALA A 1 -1.21 -18.43 -8.38
CA ALA A 1 -1.19 -18.00 -6.97
C ALA A 1 -2.48 -17.24 -6.59
N GLU A 2 -2.55 -15.91 -6.65
CA GLU A 2 -3.74 -15.17 -6.15
C GLU A 2 -5.03 -15.46 -6.95
N ARG A 3 -4.95 -15.58 -8.28
CA ARG A 3 -6.09 -15.99 -9.14
C ARG A 3 -6.62 -17.39 -8.80
N GLU A 4 -5.75 -18.32 -8.46
CA GLU A 4 -6.13 -19.69 -8.08
C GLU A 4 -6.77 -19.70 -6.70
N VAL A 5 -6.22 -18.93 -5.75
CA VAL A 5 -6.79 -18.75 -4.41
C VAL A 5 -8.17 -18.10 -4.47
N MET A 6 -8.38 -17.09 -5.32
CA MET A 6 -9.71 -16.52 -5.51
C MET A 6 -10.66 -17.51 -6.18
N THR A 7 -10.18 -18.37 -7.08
CA THR A 7 -11.02 -19.42 -7.67
C THR A 7 -11.48 -20.45 -6.62
N ASP A 8 -10.60 -20.81 -5.69
CA ASP A 8 -10.87 -21.79 -4.63
C ASP A 8 -11.69 -21.22 -3.46
N LEU A 9 -11.33 -20.02 -2.98
CA LEU A 9 -11.97 -19.37 -1.83
C LEU A 9 -13.23 -18.57 -2.16
N ALA A 10 -13.44 -18.16 -3.42
CA ALA A 10 -14.64 -17.42 -3.83
C ALA A 10 -15.79 -18.32 -4.28
N GLY A 11 -15.66 -19.65 -4.17
CA GLY A 11 -16.77 -20.59 -4.42
C GLY A 11 -18.09 -20.25 -3.70
N PRO A 12 -18.09 -19.79 -2.44
CA PRO A 12 -19.30 -19.35 -1.74
C PRO A 12 -19.63 -17.85 -1.91
N LEU A 13 -18.78 -17.07 -2.58
CA LEU A 13 -19.02 -15.64 -2.76
C LEU A 13 -19.92 -15.40 -3.99
N PRO A 14 -20.81 -14.40 -3.96
CA PRO A 14 -21.62 -14.05 -5.13
C PRO A 14 -20.74 -13.61 -6.31
N ASP A 15 -21.16 -13.91 -7.55
CA ASP A 15 -20.41 -13.61 -8.79
C ASP A 15 -19.92 -12.15 -8.84
N ARG A 16 -20.76 -11.20 -8.41
CA ARG A 16 -20.41 -9.77 -8.34
C ARG A 16 -19.11 -9.47 -7.57
N VAL A 17 -18.75 -10.29 -6.58
CA VAL A 17 -17.53 -10.11 -5.78
C VAL A 17 -16.31 -10.56 -6.57
N ARG A 18 -16.43 -11.67 -7.32
CA ARG A 18 -15.39 -12.13 -8.24
C ARG A 18 -15.19 -11.12 -9.35
N ASP A 19 -16.28 -10.65 -9.96
CA ASP A 19 -16.23 -9.65 -11.04
C ASP A 19 -15.56 -8.34 -10.57
N ALA A 20 -15.91 -7.86 -9.37
CA ALA A 20 -15.30 -6.68 -8.78
C ALA A 20 -13.80 -6.87 -8.49
N TRP A 21 -13.41 -8.05 -8.03
CA TRP A 21 -12.00 -8.38 -7.81
C TRP A 21 -11.22 -8.43 -9.12
N GLU A 22 -11.76 -9.07 -10.16
CA GLU A 22 -11.13 -9.12 -11.48
C GLU A 22 -10.96 -7.72 -12.08
N ALA A 23 -11.97 -6.86 -11.94
CA ALA A 23 -11.90 -5.46 -12.37
C ALA A 23 -10.84 -4.66 -11.60
N TYR A 24 -10.75 -4.84 -10.27
CA TYR A 24 -9.72 -4.24 -9.44
C TYR A 24 -8.31 -4.69 -9.85
N GLU A 25 -8.11 -5.99 -10.06
CA GLU A 25 -6.80 -6.55 -10.46
C GLU A 25 -6.35 -6.11 -11.85
N ALA A 26 -7.28 -5.98 -12.80
CA ALA A 26 -6.96 -5.50 -14.15
C ALA A 26 -6.43 -4.06 -14.15
N ARG A 27 -6.92 -3.21 -13.24
CA ARG A 27 -6.57 -1.78 -13.14
C ARG A 27 -6.77 -1.02 -14.45
N GLU A 28 -7.86 -1.31 -15.15
CA GLU A 28 -8.22 -0.72 -16.44
C GLU A 28 -9.30 0.36 -16.33
N SER A 29 -10.15 0.32 -15.31
CA SER A 29 -11.16 1.35 -15.07
C SER A 29 -10.67 2.47 -14.15
N PRO A 30 -11.22 3.69 -14.26
CA PRO A 30 -10.95 4.78 -13.30
C PRO A 30 -11.21 4.38 -11.85
N GLU A 31 -12.26 3.60 -11.58
CA GLU A 31 -12.62 3.14 -10.24
C GLU A 31 -11.59 2.15 -9.70
N ALA A 32 -11.11 1.21 -10.52
CA ALA A 32 -10.09 0.25 -10.10
C ALA A 32 -8.75 0.94 -9.78
N VAL A 33 -8.38 1.95 -10.59
CA VAL A 33 -7.20 2.78 -10.32
C VAL A 33 -7.38 3.57 -9.02
N LEU A 34 -8.53 4.21 -8.82
CA LEU A 34 -8.83 4.97 -7.61
C LEU A 34 -8.73 4.11 -6.36
N VAL A 35 -9.40 2.95 -6.34
CA VAL A 35 -9.39 2.05 -5.18
C VAL A 35 -7.97 1.53 -4.93
N LYS A 36 -7.19 1.25 -5.98
CA LYS A 36 -5.81 0.82 -5.80
C LYS A 36 -4.92 1.92 -5.22
N GLU A 37 -5.10 3.16 -5.64
CA GLU A 37 -4.36 4.29 -5.07
C GLU A 37 -4.76 4.57 -3.63
N CYS A 38 -6.04 4.43 -3.26
CA CYS A 38 -6.45 4.51 -1.86
C CYS A 38 -5.75 3.47 -0.98
N ASP A 39 -5.70 2.22 -1.42
CA ASP A 39 -4.98 1.12 -0.75
C ASP A 39 -3.47 1.45 -0.55
N ILE A 40 -2.82 1.94 -1.61
CA ILE A 40 -1.41 2.35 -1.54
C ILE A 40 -1.19 3.52 -0.57
N LEU A 41 -2.02 4.55 -0.65
CA LEU A 41 -1.91 5.74 0.18
C LEU A 41 -2.20 5.43 1.66
N ASP A 42 -3.07 4.46 1.95
CA ASP A 42 -3.36 4.01 3.31
C ASP A 42 -2.13 3.37 3.97
N VAL A 43 -1.39 2.54 3.22
CA VAL A 43 -0.11 1.98 3.70
C VAL A 43 0.92 3.08 3.98
N CYS A 44 1.05 4.09 3.11
CA CYS A 44 1.92 5.25 3.36
C CYS A 44 1.48 6.05 4.60
N LEU A 45 0.18 6.20 4.83
CA LEU A 45 -0.35 6.85 6.02
C LEU A 45 -0.06 6.05 7.28
N GLN A 46 -0.17 4.72 7.22
CA GLN A 46 0.18 3.84 8.33
C GLN A 46 1.65 3.98 8.72
N ALA A 47 2.56 4.11 7.73
CA ALA A 47 3.98 4.38 8.01
C ALA A 47 4.19 5.69 8.78
N VAL A 48 3.50 6.77 8.41
CA VAL A 48 3.54 8.05 9.16
C VAL A 48 3.10 7.87 10.62
N ILE A 49 2.03 7.10 10.85
CA ILE A 49 1.50 6.87 12.20
C ILE A 49 2.47 6.02 13.02
N TYR A 50 3.06 5.00 12.42
CA TYR A 50 4.00 4.12 13.12
C TYR A 50 5.26 4.84 13.55
N GLU A 51 5.79 5.70 12.67
CA GLU A 51 6.94 6.54 12.99
C GLU A 51 6.63 7.51 14.14
N ARG A 52 5.47 8.19 14.08
CA ARG A 52 5.07 9.17 15.11
C ARG A 52 4.83 8.56 16.49
N ASP A 53 4.28 7.36 16.52
CA ASP A 53 3.91 6.68 17.76
C ASP A 53 5.04 5.77 18.29
N ASP A 54 6.24 5.80 17.68
CA ASP A 54 7.38 4.92 17.99
C ASP A 54 6.96 3.44 18.07
N ARG A 55 6.10 3.02 17.12
CA ARG A 55 5.52 1.67 17.09
C ARG A 55 6.35 0.69 16.27
N TYR A 56 7.38 1.18 15.60
CA TYR A 56 8.29 0.35 14.82
C TYR A 56 9.56 0.07 15.63
N ASP A 57 9.72 -1.17 16.09
CA ASP A 57 10.96 -1.64 16.68
C ASP A 57 11.73 -2.47 15.63
N PRO A 58 12.78 -1.92 14.99
CA PRO A 58 13.57 -2.64 14.00
C PRO A 58 14.30 -3.87 14.57
N ALA A 59 14.43 -3.99 15.90
CA ALA A 59 15.02 -5.15 16.56
C ALA A 59 14.00 -6.24 16.92
N ALA A 60 12.69 -5.95 16.84
CA ALA A 60 11.61 -6.90 17.14
C ALA A 60 11.23 -7.81 15.95
N GLY A 61 11.77 -7.53 14.75
CA GLY A 61 11.49 -8.26 13.51
C GLY A 61 12.59 -9.25 13.06
N ASP A 62 12.39 -9.86 11.89
CA ASP A 62 13.46 -10.60 11.21
C ASP A 62 14.45 -9.59 10.60
N PRO A 63 15.71 -9.53 11.08
CA PRO A 63 16.70 -8.56 10.64
C PRO A 63 17.11 -8.71 9.16
N ASP A 64 16.73 -9.81 8.51
CA ASP A 64 17.01 -10.05 7.09
C ASP A 64 15.84 -9.62 6.17
N ALA A 65 14.64 -9.35 6.70
CA ALA A 65 13.43 -9.11 5.90
C ALA A 65 13.36 -7.71 5.25
N PHE A 66 14.16 -6.73 5.70
CA PHE A 66 14.04 -5.32 5.29
C PHE A 66 15.37 -4.60 5.03
N ARG A 67 16.46 -5.33 4.72
CA ARG A 67 17.81 -4.74 4.57
C ARG A 67 17.97 -3.71 3.44
N GLU A 68 17.08 -3.71 2.44
CA GLU A 68 17.23 -2.85 1.26
C GLU A 68 16.87 -1.38 1.55
N TYR A 69 16.04 -1.12 2.55
CA TYR A 69 15.53 0.21 2.89
C TYR A 69 15.75 0.52 4.37
N ALA A 70 16.04 1.78 4.69
CA ALA A 70 16.09 2.22 6.08
C ALA A 70 14.66 2.47 6.59
N ASP A 71 14.40 2.09 7.84
CA ASP A 71 13.12 2.33 8.53
C ASP A 71 11.91 1.88 7.69
N LEU A 72 10.92 2.76 7.51
CA LEU A 72 9.71 2.50 6.73
C LEU A 72 9.80 3.05 5.30
N ASP A 73 11.02 3.35 4.81
CA ASP A 73 11.24 3.96 3.48
C ASP A 73 10.78 3.05 2.33
N GLU A 74 10.79 1.72 2.52
CA GLU A 74 10.33 0.75 1.52
C GLU A 74 8.87 0.99 1.12
N PHE A 75 8.01 1.34 2.08
CA PHE A 75 6.60 1.57 1.81
C PHE A 75 6.40 2.74 0.86
N PHE A 76 7.23 3.78 0.94
CA PHE A 76 7.18 4.90 0.00
C PHE A 76 7.84 4.54 -1.34
N ALA A 77 9.00 3.87 -1.31
CA ALA A 77 9.74 3.51 -2.52
C ALA A 77 8.96 2.55 -3.44
N THR A 78 8.27 1.56 -2.86
CA THR A 78 7.49 0.58 -3.63
C THR A 78 6.13 1.12 -4.07
N SER A 79 5.63 2.17 -3.40
CA SER A 79 4.35 2.80 -3.70
C SER A 79 4.44 3.83 -4.83
N GLU A 80 5.52 4.63 -4.86
CA GLU A 80 5.71 5.74 -5.80
C GLU A 80 5.47 5.35 -7.29
N PRO A 81 6.01 4.24 -7.83
CA PRO A 81 5.82 3.87 -9.23
C PRO A 81 4.39 3.44 -9.57
N ARG A 82 3.55 3.17 -8.56
CA ARG A 82 2.22 2.58 -8.72
C ARG A 82 1.11 3.63 -8.75
N ILE A 83 1.41 4.87 -8.36
CA ILE A 83 0.50 6.01 -8.41
C ILE A 83 0.43 6.58 -9.83
N ARG A 84 -0.77 6.65 -10.39
CA ARG A 84 -1.07 7.05 -11.77
C ARG A 84 -1.71 8.43 -11.85
N THR A 85 -2.60 8.77 -10.91
CA THR A 85 -3.36 10.03 -10.95
C THR A 85 -2.56 11.20 -10.38
N GLU A 86 -2.87 12.41 -10.83
CA GLU A 86 -2.28 13.65 -10.29
C GLU A 86 -2.62 13.83 -8.81
N THR A 87 -3.90 13.66 -8.45
CA THR A 87 -4.34 13.74 -7.05
C THR A 87 -3.66 12.70 -6.16
N GLY A 88 -3.45 11.47 -6.66
CA GLY A 88 -2.70 10.44 -5.95
C GLY A 88 -1.26 10.87 -5.68
N ARG A 89 -0.58 11.49 -6.66
CA ARG A 89 0.80 11.99 -6.50
C ARG A 89 0.87 13.11 -5.47
N ASP A 90 -0.06 14.05 -5.51
CA ASP A 90 -0.12 15.16 -4.54
C ASP A 90 -0.33 14.65 -3.11
N LEU A 91 -1.22 13.67 -2.92
CA LEU A 91 -1.44 13.05 -1.62
C LEU A 91 -0.22 12.25 -1.16
N PHE A 92 0.40 11.49 -2.06
CA PHE A 92 1.61 10.72 -1.78
C PHE A 92 2.74 11.61 -1.28
N GLU A 93 3.06 12.71 -1.98
CA GLU A 93 4.12 13.63 -1.58
C GLU A 93 3.85 14.29 -0.22
N ARG A 94 2.58 14.63 0.06
CA ARG A 94 2.18 15.15 1.38
C ARG A 94 2.38 14.14 2.51
N LEU A 95 2.16 12.85 2.25
CA LEU A 95 2.42 11.79 3.22
C LEU A 95 3.92 11.57 3.40
N ARG A 96 4.68 11.56 2.30
CA ARG A 96 6.14 11.39 2.29
C ARG A 96 6.82 12.47 3.13
N GLU A 97 6.39 13.71 2.97
CA GLU A 97 6.93 14.83 3.76
C GLU A 97 6.60 14.68 5.26
N ARG A 98 5.37 14.29 5.59
CA ARG A 98 4.98 14.07 7.00
C ARG A 98 5.74 12.94 7.65
N TYR A 99 6.06 11.89 6.89
CA TYR A 99 6.87 10.77 7.36
C TYR A 99 8.31 11.21 7.62
N ARG A 100 8.96 11.92 6.68
CA ARG A 100 10.31 12.48 6.88
C ARG A 100 10.41 13.34 8.13
N ILE A 101 9.43 14.23 8.34
CA ILE A 101 9.36 15.07 9.54
C ILE A 101 9.23 14.23 10.81
N ALA A 102 8.47 13.13 10.79
CA ALA A 102 8.29 12.28 11.96
C ALA A 102 9.55 11.47 12.29
N ARG A 103 10.21 10.92 11.26
CA ARG A 103 11.43 10.12 11.39
C ARG A 103 12.62 10.93 11.87
N ASP A 104 12.74 12.17 11.41
CA ASP A 104 13.88 13.03 11.70
C ASP A 104 13.67 13.90 12.97
N ALA A 105 12.57 13.70 13.73
CA ALA A 105 12.21 14.46 14.94
C ALA A 105 12.87 13.92 16.21
#